data_AF-A0A164Z1N4-F1
#
_entry.id   AF-A0A164Z1N4-F1
#
_cell.length_a   1.000
_cell.length_b   1.000
_cell.length_c   1.000
_cell.angle_alpha   90.00
_cell.angle_beta   90.00
_cell.angle_gamma   90.00
#
_symmetry.space_group_name_H-M   'P 1'
#
loop_
_entity.id
_entity.type
_entity.pdbx_description
1 polymer ?
#
loop_
_entity_poly.entity_id
_entity_poly.type
_entity_poly.pdbx_seq_one_letter_code
_entity_poly.pdbx_strand_id
1 'polypeptide(L)'
;MALKYTIEEAVTAWRRASQIVFYNAGRLSIQDDVVDVAVVASQRNLAKEESIRFQTHFIVQKSNLNLLSQTPSSDISTEKLIAFGSKSNVTAIIRETPDTKSSEKKNKQILEIWKDNCLWNSVDLQHLDKHGKVYTDGTFGCLEFSPDEKHLVYLAEKKEPKKQSFLQFGVASSAEGSKVGTEYDFVEDWGEQLVGKSQPVICIYKVNWEPFQSEDAVRILEASDEWSPGQLVWCSNEHLAGVAWYHQPRRLGIIYCSNRPSQIFKVDVSSGKYGK
;
A
#
# COMPACT_ATOMS: atom_id res chain seq x y z
N MET A 1 3.87 43.07 -22.48
CA MET A 1 3.28 43.67 -21.26
C MET A 1 3.13 42.54 -20.25
N ALA A 2 3.99 42.45 -19.23
CA ALA A 2 3.81 41.44 -18.18
C ALA A 2 2.67 41.90 -17.27
N LEU A 3 1.60 41.09 -17.18
CA LEU A 3 0.53 41.30 -16.20
C LEU A 3 1.16 41.28 -14.80
N LYS A 4 1.30 42.46 -14.20
CA LYS A 4 1.70 42.59 -12.79
C LYS A 4 0.48 42.25 -11.95
N TYR A 5 0.31 40.98 -11.63
CA TYR A 5 -0.64 40.58 -10.59
C TYR A 5 -0.17 41.13 -9.24
N THR A 6 -1.11 41.68 -8.48
CA THR A 6 -0.88 41.98 -7.07
C THR A 6 -0.83 40.67 -6.26
N ILE A 7 -0.13 40.70 -5.12
CA ILE A 7 -0.06 39.53 -4.22
C ILE A 7 -1.47 39.10 -3.79
N GLU A 8 -2.37 40.05 -3.56
CA GLU A 8 -3.76 39.79 -3.15
C GLU A 8 -4.57 39.05 -4.23
N GLU A 9 -4.39 39.43 -5.49
CA GLU A 9 -5.02 38.74 -6.63
C GLU A 9 -4.51 37.31 -6.76
N ALA A 10 -3.20 37.09 -6.60
CA ALA A 10 -2.61 35.76 -6.64
C ALA A 10 -3.11 34.87 -5.48
N VAL A 11 -3.20 35.40 -4.26
CA VAL A 11 -3.73 34.68 -3.09
C VAL A 11 -5.21 34.33 -3.29
N THR A 12 -6.00 35.25 -3.84
CA THR A 12 -7.42 35.02 -4.11
C THR A 12 -7.61 33.95 -5.18
N ALA A 13 -6.83 34.00 -6.26
CA ALA A 13 -6.82 32.97 -7.29
C ALA A 13 -6.44 31.60 -6.73
N TRP A 14 -5.40 31.53 -5.90
CA TRP A 14 -4.98 30.29 -5.24
C TRP A 14 -6.06 29.71 -4.32
N ARG A 15 -6.70 30.55 -3.49
CA ARG A 15 -7.80 30.10 -2.62
C ARG A 15 -8.96 29.50 -3.42
N ARG A 16 -9.34 30.13 -4.54
CA ARG A 16 -10.36 29.57 -5.45
C ARG A 16 -9.91 28.25 -6.07
N ALA A 17 -8.66 28.17 -6.54
CA ALA A 17 -8.11 26.95 -7.10
C ALA A 17 -8.07 25.80 -6.07
N SER A 18 -7.78 26.08 -4.80
CA SER A 18 -7.76 25.07 -3.74
C SER A 18 -9.12 24.43 -3.44
N GLN A 19 -10.23 25.09 -3.81
CA GLN A 19 -11.59 24.56 -3.67
C GLN A 19 -11.95 23.57 -4.79
N ILE A 20 -11.15 23.45 -5.85
CA ILE A 20 -11.40 22.50 -6.93
C ILE A 20 -11.24 21.07 -6.40
N VAL A 21 -12.25 20.26 -6.63
CA VAL A 21 -12.26 18.83 -6.30
C VAL A 21 -11.73 18.05 -7.50
N PHE A 22 -10.77 17.18 -7.26
CA PHE A 22 -10.23 16.24 -8.25
C PHE A 22 -10.81 14.86 -7.98
N TYR A 23 -11.43 14.24 -8.98
CA TYR A 23 -11.91 12.86 -8.87
C TYR A 23 -10.78 11.90 -9.24
N ASN A 24 -10.41 11.02 -8.30
CA ASN A 24 -9.23 10.17 -8.41
C ASN A 24 -9.57 8.75 -8.83
N ALA A 25 -10.68 8.20 -8.32
CA ALA A 25 -11.09 6.83 -8.59
C ALA A 25 -12.61 6.67 -8.42
N GLY A 26 -13.15 5.66 -9.09
CA GLY A 26 -14.53 5.23 -8.91
C GLY A 26 -14.58 3.71 -8.80
N ARG A 27 -15.46 3.19 -7.95
CA ARG A 27 -15.75 1.77 -7.82
C ARG A 27 -17.25 1.55 -7.88
N LEU A 28 -17.63 0.48 -8.56
CA LEU A 28 -19.00 0.00 -8.64
C LEU A 28 -19.13 -1.30 -7.84
N SER A 29 -20.13 -1.37 -6.98
CA SER A 29 -20.56 -2.59 -6.30
C SER A 29 -22.01 -2.84 -6.67
N ILE A 30 -22.28 -3.95 -7.35
CA ILE A 30 -23.60 -4.26 -7.90
C ILE A 30 -24.21 -5.39 -7.08
N GLN A 31 -25.40 -5.14 -6.51
CA GLN A 31 -26.21 -6.12 -5.80
C GLN A 31 -27.63 -6.09 -6.38
N ASP A 32 -27.95 -7.09 -7.20
CA ASP A 32 -29.24 -7.19 -7.91
C ASP A 32 -29.58 -5.93 -8.74
N ASP A 33 -30.62 -5.18 -8.33
CA ASP A 33 -31.07 -3.92 -8.95
C ASP A 33 -30.51 -2.66 -8.25
N VAL A 34 -29.62 -2.81 -7.27
CA VAL A 34 -28.98 -1.70 -6.55
C VAL A 34 -27.49 -1.67 -6.87
N VAL A 35 -26.99 -0.49 -7.23
CA VAL A 35 -25.59 -0.21 -7.51
C VAL A 35 -25.08 0.83 -6.53
N ASP A 36 -24.07 0.48 -5.75
CA ASP A 36 -23.29 1.44 -4.97
C ASP A 36 -22.11 1.93 -5.82
N VAL A 37 -22.10 3.23 -6.08
CA VAL A 37 -21.03 3.94 -6.77
C VAL A 37 -20.21 4.70 -5.73
N ALA A 38 -19.08 4.12 -5.35
CA ALA A 38 -18.11 4.76 -4.48
C ALA A 38 -17.16 5.65 -5.30
N VAL A 39 -17.19 6.94 -5.05
CA VAL A 39 -16.33 7.93 -5.72
C VAL A 39 -15.29 8.45 -4.72
N VAL A 40 -14.02 8.34 -5.09
CA VAL A 40 -12.90 8.89 -4.33
C VAL A 40 -12.44 10.18 -4.99
N ALA A 41 -12.40 11.24 -4.20
CA ALA A 41 -11.95 12.56 -4.61
C ALA A 41 -10.86 13.09 -3.67
N SER A 42 -10.14 14.11 -4.14
CA SER A 42 -9.14 14.85 -3.39
C SER A 42 -9.31 16.35 -3.55
N GLN A 43 -8.94 17.08 -2.51
CA GLN A 43 -9.01 18.53 -2.47
C GLN A 43 -7.88 19.07 -1.59
N ARG A 44 -7.36 20.26 -1.91
CA ARG A 44 -6.35 20.92 -1.08
C ARG A 44 -7.00 21.47 0.19
N ASN A 45 -6.54 21.02 1.35
CA ASN A 45 -6.94 21.59 2.63
C ASN A 45 -5.90 22.64 3.06
N LEU A 46 -6.27 23.92 2.95
CA LEU A 46 -5.35 25.02 3.28
C LEU A 46 -4.98 25.07 4.76
N ALA A 47 -5.87 24.67 5.67
CA ALA A 47 -5.60 24.70 7.11
C ALA A 47 -4.65 23.58 7.55
N LYS A 48 -4.72 22.41 6.90
CA LYS A 48 -3.78 21.30 7.13
C LYS A 48 -2.50 21.39 6.27
N GLU A 49 -2.45 22.33 5.32
CA GLU A 49 -1.37 22.46 4.32
C GLU A 49 -1.10 21.17 3.51
N GLU A 50 -2.09 20.30 3.40
CA GLU A 50 -2.01 19.01 2.71
C GLU A 50 -3.23 18.78 1.82
N SER A 51 -3.15 17.81 0.91
CA SER A 51 -4.31 17.37 0.15
C SER A 51 -5.03 16.28 0.93
N ILE A 52 -6.34 16.44 1.14
CA ILE A 52 -7.18 15.41 1.74
C ILE A 52 -7.75 14.52 0.65
N ARG A 53 -8.00 13.25 1.00
CA ARG A 53 -8.79 12.32 0.19
C ARG A 53 -10.07 12.01 0.93
N PHE A 54 -11.18 12.00 0.20
CA PHE A 54 -12.48 11.67 0.75
C PHE A 54 -13.27 10.81 -0.21
N GLN A 55 -14.21 10.04 0.34
CA GLN A 55 -15.07 9.14 -0.41
C GLN A 55 -16.52 9.56 -0.26
N THR A 56 -17.31 9.33 -1.30
CA THR A 56 -18.76 9.56 -1.32
C THR A 56 -19.43 8.40 -2.04
N HIS A 57 -20.50 7.87 -1.47
CA HIS A 57 -21.27 6.79 -2.08
C HIS A 57 -22.55 7.35 -2.69
N PHE A 58 -22.85 6.88 -3.90
CA PHE A 58 -24.11 7.13 -4.59
C PHE A 58 -24.80 5.79 -4.80
N ILE A 59 -25.97 5.61 -4.20
CA ILE A 59 -26.77 4.41 -4.37
C ILE A 59 -27.73 4.66 -5.52
N VAL A 60 -27.60 3.87 -6.58
CA VAL A 60 -28.32 4.04 -7.84
C VAL A 60 -29.11 2.78 -8.14
N GLN A 61 -30.33 2.93 -8.64
CA GLN A 61 -31.12 1.81 -9.15
C GLN A 61 -30.62 1.41 -10.55
N LYS A 62 -30.28 0.14 -10.75
CA LYS A 62 -29.68 -0.37 -11.99
C LYS A 62 -30.62 -0.28 -13.19
N SER A 63 -31.89 -0.61 -12.99
CA SER A 63 -32.90 -0.70 -14.06
C SER A 63 -33.18 0.61 -14.79
N ASN A 64 -33.11 1.74 -14.09
CA ASN A 64 -33.45 3.07 -14.64
C ASN A 64 -32.37 4.14 -14.38
N LEU A 65 -31.26 3.78 -13.72
CA LEU A 65 -30.18 4.66 -13.31
C LEU A 65 -30.63 5.82 -12.40
N ASN A 66 -31.73 5.64 -11.67
CA ASN A 66 -32.23 6.64 -10.75
C ASN A 66 -31.40 6.66 -9.46
N LEU A 67 -31.03 7.85 -8.99
CA LEU A 67 -30.32 8.01 -7.72
C LEU A 67 -31.29 7.77 -6.56
N LEU A 68 -31.04 6.73 -5.77
CA LEU A 68 -31.85 6.36 -4.60
C LEU A 68 -31.38 7.12 -3.36
N SER A 69 -30.07 7.21 -3.14
CA SER A 69 -29.50 7.93 -2.01
C SER A 69 -28.04 8.33 -2.24
N GLN A 70 -27.55 9.22 -1.40
CA GLN A 70 -26.16 9.68 -1.41
C GLN A 70 -25.68 9.82 0.05
N THR A 71 -24.46 9.38 0.32
CA THR A 71 -23.84 9.58 1.64
C THR A 71 -23.15 10.95 1.72
N PRO A 72 -23.00 11.53 2.93
CA PRO A 72 -22.01 12.57 3.14
C PRO A 72 -20.60 12.08 2.77
N SER A 73 -19.71 13.01 2.44
CA SER A 73 -18.31 12.68 2.17
C SER A 73 -17.58 12.33 3.48
N SER A 74 -16.79 11.26 3.45
CA SER A 74 -15.96 10.81 4.58
C SER A 74 -14.48 10.95 4.27
N ASP A 75 -13.68 11.42 5.24
CA ASP A 75 -12.22 11.53 5.09
C ASP A 75 -11.58 10.13 5.12
N ILE A 76 -10.81 9.81 4.09
CA ILE A 76 -10.07 8.55 3.91
C ILE A 76 -8.57 8.80 3.70
N SER A 77 -8.04 9.97 4.10
CA SER A 77 -6.66 10.38 3.83
C SER A 77 -5.60 9.45 4.44
N THR A 78 -5.97 8.74 5.51
CA THR A 78 -5.12 7.74 6.18
C THR A 78 -5.14 6.38 5.50
N GLU A 79 -6.15 6.10 4.65
CA GLU A 79 -6.29 4.85 3.92
C GLU A 79 -5.36 4.85 2.70
N LYS A 80 -4.30 4.03 2.76
CA LYS A 80 -3.27 4.01 1.71
C LYS A 80 -3.51 2.93 0.68
N LEU A 81 -3.93 1.75 1.11
CA LEU A 81 -4.32 0.65 0.25
C LEU A 81 -5.64 0.07 0.74
N ILE A 82 -6.47 -0.35 -0.22
CA ILE A 82 -7.75 -0.98 0.03
C ILE A 82 -7.91 -2.19 -0.87
N ALA A 83 -8.38 -3.30 -0.31
CA ALA A 83 -8.75 -4.50 -1.03
C ALA A 83 -10.15 -4.92 -0.63
N PHE A 84 -10.89 -5.46 -1.59
CA PHE A 84 -12.24 -5.93 -1.37
C PHE A 84 -12.27 -7.44 -1.55
N GLY A 85 -12.99 -8.13 -0.68
CA GLY A 85 -13.19 -9.57 -0.80
C GLY A 85 -14.04 -9.91 -2.03
N SER A 86 -14.02 -11.19 -2.41
CA SER A 86 -14.94 -11.77 -3.38
C SER A 86 -16.41 -11.59 -2.94
N LYS A 87 -16.66 -11.60 -1.62
CA LYS A 87 -17.93 -11.28 -0.99
C LYS A 87 -17.97 -9.78 -0.68
N SER A 88 -19.12 -9.16 -0.92
CA SER A 88 -19.29 -7.71 -0.76
C SER A 88 -19.19 -7.20 0.67
N ASN A 89 -19.17 -8.07 1.67
CA ASN A 89 -19.13 -7.72 3.09
C ASN A 89 -17.72 -7.70 3.69
N VAL A 90 -16.67 -8.02 2.92
CA VAL A 90 -15.28 -8.09 3.39
C VAL A 90 -14.43 -7.00 2.74
N THR A 91 -13.66 -6.29 3.55
CA THR A 91 -12.70 -5.26 3.09
C THR A 91 -11.43 -5.31 3.92
N ALA A 92 -10.27 -5.13 3.29
CA ALA A 92 -9.00 -4.94 3.97
C ALA A 92 -8.46 -3.55 3.66
N ILE A 93 -7.92 -2.88 4.67
CA ILE A 93 -7.42 -1.52 4.57
C ILE A 93 -6.05 -1.47 5.25
N ILE A 94 -5.06 -0.92 4.55
CA ILE A 94 -3.79 -0.53 5.18
C ILE A 94 -3.85 0.96 5.46
N ARG A 95 -3.89 1.33 6.75
CA ARG A 95 -3.89 2.71 7.22
C ARG A 95 -2.51 3.15 7.68
N GLU A 96 -2.15 4.38 7.36
CA GLU A 96 -1.02 5.07 7.98
C GLU A 96 -1.54 5.99 9.08
N THR A 97 -1.05 5.77 10.30
CA THR A 97 -1.38 6.59 11.48
C THR A 97 -0.09 7.12 12.10
N PRO A 98 -0.10 8.33 12.69
CA PRO A 98 1.06 8.83 13.41
C PRO A 98 1.36 7.91 14.60
N ASP A 99 2.62 7.49 14.75
CA ASP A 99 3.03 6.73 15.92
C ASP A 99 3.21 7.66 17.11
N THR A 100 2.28 7.61 18.06
CA THR A 100 2.31 8.44 19.27
C THR A 100 3.33 7.96 20.30
N LYS A 101 3.90 6.76 20.13
CA LYS A 101 4.85 6.16 21.08
C LYS A 101 6.31 6.33 20.65
N SER A 102 6.57 6.62 19.38
CA SER A 102 7.93 6.85 18.88
C SER A 102 8.35 8.30 19.07
N SER A 103 9.59 8.51 19.52
CA SER A 103 10.21 9.84 19.57
C SER A 103 10.52 10.40 18.18
N GLU A 104 10.57 9.54 17.17
CA GLU A 104 10.67 9.91 15.76
C GLU A 104 9.26 10.02 15.17
N LYS A 105 8.96 11.09 14.43
CA LYS A 105 7.67 11.32 13.73
C LYS A 105 7.45 10.33 12.55
N LYS A 106 7.52 9.04 12.81
CA LYS A 106 7.26 7.99 11.83
C LYS A 106 5.79 7.59 11.90
N ASN A 107 5.17 7.38 10.74
CA ASN A 107 3.85 6.80 10.67
C ASN A 107 3.96 5.29 10.81
N LYS A 108 3.05 4.69 11.59
CA LYS A 108 2.86 3.25 11.64
C LYS A 108 1.82 2.79 10.62
N GLN A 109 2.03 1.59 10.10
CA GLN A 109 1.15 0.96 9.12
C GLN A 109 0.35 -0.14 9.81
N ILE A 110 -0.97 0.03 9.83
CA ILE A 110 -1.91 -0.91 10.45
C ILE A 110 -2.70 -1.58 9.34
N LEU A 111 -2.71 -2.91 9.32
CA LEU A 111 -3.62 -3.69 8.49
C LEU A 111 -4.92 -3.91 9.26
N GLU A 112 -6.03 -3.48 8.68
CA GLU A 112 -7.37 -3.69 9.23
C GLU A 112 -8.16 -4.60 8.30
N ILE A 113 -8.80 -5.61 8.87
CA ILE A 113 -9.77 -6.46 8.19
C ILE A 113 -11.15 -6.09 8.72
N TRP A 114 -12.04 -5.73 7.81
CA TRP A 114 -13.43 -5.35 8.07
C TRP A 114 -14.35 -6.42 7.52
N LYS A 115 -15.37 -6.79 8.31
CA LYS A 115 -16.39 -7.75 7.91
C LYS A 115 -17.74 -7.31 8.48
N ASP A 116 -18.79 -7.37 7.66
CA ASP A 116 -20.17 -7.06 8.07
C ASP A 116 -20.29 -5.68 8.75
N ASN A 117 -19.57 -4.69 8.24
CA ASN A 117 -19.47 -3.31 8.77
C ASN A 117 -18.83 -3.19 10.16
N CYS A 118 -18.12 -4.21 10.63
CA CYS A 118 -17.36 -4.20 11.87
C CYS A 118 -15.87 -4.42 11.61
N LEU A 119 -15.03 -3.83 12.47
CA LEU A 119 -13.61 -4.15 12.49
C LEU A 119 -13.46 -5.59 13.00
N TRP A 120 -13.05 -6.49 12.12
CA TRP A 120 -12.90 -7.91 12.41
C TRP A 120 -11.53 -8.21 13.02
N ASN A 121 -10.47 -7.67 12.42
CA ASN A 121 -9.10 -7.79 12.94
C ASN A 121 -8.28 -6.53 12.66
N SER A 122 -7.26 -6.29 13.46
CA SER A 122 -6.33 -5.18 13.28
C SER A 122 -4.93 -5.59 13.71
N VAL A 123 -3.97 -5.43 12.82
CA VAL A 123 -2.58 -5.87 13.01
C VAL A 123 -1.64 -4.69 12.80
N ASP A 124 -0.81 -4.41 13.80
CA ASP A 124 0.31 -3.47 13.66
C ASP A 124 1.47 -4.17 12.93
N LEU A 125 1.67 -3.81 11.66
CA LEU A 125 2.65 -4.46 10.80
C LEU A 125 4.10 -4.16 11.24
N GLN A 126 4.32 -3.05 11.95
CA GLN A 126 5.64 -2.73 12.50
C GLN A 126 5.96 -3.61 13.70
N HIS A 127 4.97 -3.87 14.56
CA HIS A 127 5.13 -4.76 15.71
C HIS A 127 5.39 -6.21 15.29
N LEU A 128 4.82 -6.64 14.16
CA LEU A 128 5.05 -7.98 13.62
C LEU A 128 6.52 -8.19 13.19
N ASP A 129 7.19 -7.11 12.76
CA ASP A 129 8.64 -7.06 12.48
C ASP A 129 9.14 -8.16 11.51
N LYS A 130 8.30 -8.56 10.53
CA LYS A 130 8.63 -9.56 9.50
C LYS A 130 9.18 -8.96 8.21
N HIS A 131 8.84 -7.71 7.93
CA HIS A 131 9.22 -6.97 6.73
C HIS A 131 9.45 -5.50 7.09
N GLY A 132 10.02 -4.73 6.17
CA GLY A 132 10.14 -3.28 6.27
C GLY A 132 8.82 -2.56 5.94
N LYS A 133 8.90 -1.34 5.43
CA LYS A 133 7.71 -0.54 5.11
C LYS A 133 6.89 -1.20 3.99
N VAL A 134 5.57 -1.27 4.16
CA VAL A 134 4.64 -1.65 3.09
C VAL A 134 4.62 -0.56 2.03
N TYR A 135 4.70 -0.95 0.76
CA TYR A 135 4.63 0.00 -0.34
C TYR A 135 3.19 0.41 -0.60
N THR A 136 2.96 1.69 -0.83
CA THR A 136 1.62 2.29 -0.99
C THR A 136 1.53 3.18 -2.24
N ASP A 137 2.53 3.12 -3.10
CA ASP A 137 2.59 3.87 -4.36
C ASP A 137 1.92 3.13 -5.52
N GLY A 138 1.80 3.78 -6.68
CA GLY A 138 1.17 3.17 -7.85
C GLY A 138 1.99 2.11 -8.59
N THR A 139 3.27 1.90 -8.27
CA THR A 139 4.14 0.92 -8.95
C THR A 139 4.21 -0.39 -8.16
N PHE A 140 4.62 -0.31 -6.89
CA PHE A 140 4.77 -1.47 -6.01
C PHE A 140 3.63 -1.63 -5.01
N GLY A 141 2.80 -0.60 -4.79
CA GLY A 141 1.66 -0.71 -3.89
C GLY A 141 0.65 -1.71 -4.42
N CYS A 142 0.33 -2.70 -3.58
CA CYS A 142 -0.58 -3.78 -3.90
C CYS A 142 -1.25 -4.26 -2.62
N LEU A 143 -2.56 -4.50 -2.67
CA LEU A 143 -3.33 -5.17 -1.65
C LEU A 143 -4.46 -5.93 -2.33
N GLU A 144 -4.51 -7.24 -2.19
CA GLU A 144 -5.55 -8.06 -2.85
C GLU A 144 -5.89 -9.32 -2.05
N PHE A 145 -7.18 -9.64 -1.96
CA PHE A 145 -7.63 -10.91 -1.39
C PHE A 145 -7.49 -12.04 -2.41
N SER A 146 -7.07 -13.20 -1.91
CA SER A 146 -7.25 -14.46 -2.62
C SER A 146 -8.74 -14.72 -2.92
N PRO A 147 -9.08 -15.50 -3.97
CA PRO A 147 -10.47 -15.73 -4.33
C PRO A 147 -11.33 -16.35 -3.21
N ASP A 148 -10.72 -17.16 -2.33
CA ASP A 148 -11.37 -17.75 -1.15
C ASP A 148 -11.32 -16.89 0.12
N GLU A 149 -10.74 -15.70 0.03
CA GLU A 149 -10.60 -14.70 1.10
C GLU A 149 -9.82 -15.19 2.33
N LYS A 150 -9.03 -16.27 2.22
CA LYS A 150 -8.22 -16.79 3.33
C LYS A 150 -6.83 -16.20 3.38
N HIS A 151 -6.38 -15.60 2.28
CA HIS A 151 -5.10 -14.95 2.16
C HIS A 151 -5.26 -13.54 1.60
N LEU A 152 -4.43 -12.64 2.09
CA LEU A 152 -4.28 -11.28 1.61
C LEU A 152 -2.83 -11.09 1.18
N VAL A 153 -2.61 -10.59 -0.03
CA VAL A 153 -1.27 -10.29 -0.54
C VAL A 153 -1.00 -8.79 -0.48
N TYR A 154 0.23 -8.42 -0.13
CA TYR A 154 0.76 -7.07 -0.30
C TYR A 154 2.28 -7.11 -0.51
N LEU A 155 2.87 -6.00 -0.94
CA LEU A 155 4.32 -5.86 -1.12
C LEU A 155 4.91 -4.94 -0.05
N ALA A 156 6.07 -5.32 0.47
CA ALA A 156 6.82 -4.53 1.43
C ALA A 156 8.32 -4.56 1.13
N GLU A 157 9.06 -3.65 1.74
CA GLU A 157 10.52 -3.68 1.73
C GLU A 157 11.05 -4.91 2.47
N LYS A 158 12.09 -5.55 1.93
CA LYS A 158 12.80 -6.64 2.60
C LYS A 158 13.35 -6.13 3.92
N LYS A 159 13.16 -6.91 4.99
CA LYS A 159 13.79 -6.58 6.27
C LYS A 159 15.29 -6.86 6.18
N GLU A 160 16.09 -5.81 6.25
CA GLU A 160 17.54 -5.96 6.39
C GLU A 160 17.92 -6.34 7.84
N PRO A 161 18.96 -7.16 8.02
CA PRO A 161 19.52 -7.39 9.35
C PRO A 161 19.99 -6.07 9.96
N LYS A 162 19.90 -5.96 11.30
CA LYS A 162 20.35 -4.77 12.01
C LYS A 162 21.84 -4.53 11.73
N LYS A 163 22.15 -3.38 11.14
CA LYS A 163 23.52 -2.89 10.92
C LYS A 163 24.05 -2.35 12.25
N GLN A 164 25.23 -2.80 12.66
CA GLN A 164 25.87 -2.37 13.90
C GLN A 164 27.20 -1.69 13.61
N SER A 165 27.54 -0.64 14.37
CA SER A 165 28.81 0.06 14.22
C SER A 165 29.97 -0.81 14.67
N PHE A 166 31.06 -0.75 13.91
CA PHE A 166 32.32 -1.34 14.32
C PHE A 166 32.93 -0.64 15.54
N LEU A 167 32.60 0.63 15.78
CA LEU A 167 33.19 1.45 16.84
C LEU A 167 32.54 1.25 18.20
N GLN A 168 31.41 0.55 18.29
CA GLN A 168 30.79 0.17 19.56
C GLN A 168 31.50 -1.05 20.16
N PHE A 169 32.70 -0.82 20.71
CA PHE A 169 33.43 -1.82 21.48
C PHE A 169 32.64 -2.20 22.75
N GLY A 170 32.19 -3.46 22.85
CA GLY A 170 31.56 -4.02 24.06
C GLY A 170 30.14 -4.60 23.91
N VAL A 171 29.50 -4.46 22.76
CA VAL A 171 28.15 -5.06 22.48
C VAL A 171 28.20 -6.08 21.33
N ALA A 172 29.39 -6.33 20.78
CA ALA A 172 29.61 -7.13 19.59
C ALA A 172 29.52 -8.64 19.85
N SER A 173 28.40 -9.16 20.36
CA SER A 173 28.10 -10.61 20.36
C SER A 173 26.71 -11.01 20.91
N SER A 174 25.64 -10.25 20.68
CA SER A 174 24.33 -10.61 21.28
C SER A 174 23.12 -10.63 20.37
N ALA A 175 23.26 -10.38 19.06
CA ALA A 175 22.18 -10.62 18.10
C ALA A 175 22.66 -11.51 16.96
N GLU A 176 22.22 -12.78 16.94
CA GLU A 176 22.44 -13.68 15.80
C GLU A 176 21.95 -12.99 14.51
N GLY A 177 22.85 -12.88 13.52
CA GLY A 177 22.54 -12.32 12.20
C GLY A 177 22.76 -10.81 12.03
N SER A 178 23.27 -10.06 13.02
CA SER A 178 23.67 -8.66 12.79
C SER A 178 24.91 -8.55 11.90
N LYS A 179 24.94 -7.54 11.01
CA LYS A 179 26.11 -7.23 10.17
C LYS A 179 26.88 -6.07 10.80
N VAL A 180 28.08 -6.36 11.30
CA VAL A 180 28.96 -5.35 11.92
C VAL A 180 29.75 -4.59 10.84
N GLY A 181 29.88 -3.28 10.98
CA GLY A 181 30.68 -2.43 10.09
C GLY A 181 30.04 -2.11 8.74
N THR A 182 28.76 -2.46 8.55
CA THR A 182 28.00 -2.26 7.30
C THR A 182 27.03 -1.07 7.36
N GLU A 183 27.16 -0.23 8.38
CA GLU A 183 26.22 0.87 8.68
C GLU A 183 26.15 1.94 7.60
N TYR A 184 27.22 2.08 6.79
CA TYR A 184 27.30 3.00 5.67
C TYR A 184 27.27 2.29 4.30
N ASP A 185 26.97 0.98 4.26
CA ASP A 185 26.82 0.27 3.01
C ASP A 185 25.67 0.89 2.22
N PHE A 186 26.00 1.37 1.01
CA PHE A 186 25.03 1.96 0.12
C PHE A 186 24.02 0.90 -0.33
N VAL A 187 22.75 1.15 -0.01
CA VAL A 187 21.61 0.37 -0.51
C VAL A 187 20.96 1.18 -1.62
N GLU A 188 21.13 0.73 -2.85
CA GLU A 188 20.56 1.38 -4.02
C GLU A 188 19.03 1.24 -3.99
N ASP A 189 18.32 2.36 -4.13
CA ASP A 189 16.86 2.39 -4.28
C ASP A 189 16.45 2.64 -5.74
N TRP A 190 15.14 2.60 -6.01
CA TRP A 190 14.59 2.83 -7.34
C TRP A 190 14.59 4.31 -7.79
N GLY A 191 15.01 5.25 -6.93
CA GLY A 191 15.05 6.67 -7.22
C GLY A 191 13.67 7.27 -7.53
N GLU A 192 13.63 8.36 -8.31
CA GLU A 192 12.41 9.05 -8.74
C GLU A 192 11.43 9.34 -7.58
N GLN A 193 10.22 8.77 -7.59
CA GLN A 193 9.24 8.85 -6.51
C GLN A 193 9.20 7.56 -5.66
N LEU A 194 10.21 6.70 -5.81
CA LEU A 194 10.38 5.40 -5.17
C LEU A 194 11.60 5.37 -4.24
N VAL A 195 11.99 6.54 -3.71
CA VAL A 195 13.08 6.68 -2.73
C VAL A 195 12.83 5.79 -1.52
N GLY A 196 13.88 5.10 -1.08
CA GLY A 196 13.84 4.15 0.03
C GLY A 196 13.15 2.82 -0.28
N LYS A 197 12.91 2.52 -1.56
CA LYS A 197 12.42 1.20 -2.03
C LYS A 197 13.53 0.50 -2.79
N SER A 198 13.97 -0.65 -2.31
CA SER A 198 15.11 -1.37 -2.88
C SER A 198 14.78 -2.81 -3.22
N GLN A 199 14.28 -3.57 -2.25
CA GLN A 199 14.07 -5.01 -2.36
C GLN A 199 12.62 -5.36 -2.00
N PRO A 200 11.69 -5.31 -2.97
CA PRO A 200 10.32 -5.75 -2.74
C PRO A 200 10.25 -7.25 -2.40
N VAL A 201 9.51 -7.57 -1.33
CA VAL A 201 9.14 -8.93 -0.95
C VAL A 201 7.63 -9.10 -0.95
N ILE A 202 7.17 -10.29 -1.31
CA ILE A 202 5.74 -10.64 -1.33
C ILE A 202 5.34 -11.08 0.08
N CYS A 203 4.41 -10.37 0.68
CA CYS A 203 3.86 -10.68 1.99
C CYS A 203 2.49 -11.32 1.83
N ILE A 204 2.31 -12.47 2.44
CA ILE A 204 1.05 -13.22 2.46
C ILE A 204 0.55 -13.25 3.88
N TYR A 205 -0.51 -12.51 4.15
CA TYR A 205 -1.20 -12.51 5.42
C TYR A 205 -2.33 -13.53 5.40
N LYS A 206 -2.32 -14.45 6.37
CA LYS A 206 -3.42 -15.42 6.55
C LYS A 206 -4.56 -14.77 7.31
N VAL A 207 -5.72 -14.68 6.67
CA VAL A 207 -6.94 -14.15 7.27
C VAL A 207 -7.65 -15.30 7.99
N ASN A 208 -7.79 -15.17 9.31
CA ASN A 208 -8.62 -16.12 10.08
C ASN A 208 -10.04 -15.57 10.26
N TRP A 209 -11.02 -16.37 9.83
CA TRP A 209 -12.44 -16.09 9.98
C TRP A 209 -13.04 -16.79 11.21
N GLU A 210 -12.25 -17.56 11.95
CA GLU A 210 -12.64 -18.14 13.22
C GLU A 210 -12.39 -17.16 14.37
N PRO A 211 -13.40 -16.88 15.21
CA PRO A 211 -13.22 -16.05 16.40
C PRO A 211 -12.17 -16.64 17.35
N PHE A 212 -11.35 -15.77 17.98
CA PHE A 212 -10.43 -16.11 19.07
C PHE A 212 -9.23 -17.02 18.73
N GLN A 213 -8.94 -17.24 17.44
CA GLN A 213 -7.72 -17.92 16.97
C GLN A 213 -6.87 -16.96 16.10
N SER A 214 -6.27 -15.94 16.69
CA SER A 214 -5.37 -15.04 15.95
C SER A 214 -3.92 -15.42 16.20
N GLU A 215 -3.40 -16.39 15.44
CA GLU A 215 -1.98 -16.36 15.11
C GLU A 215 -1.84 -15.53 13.84
N ASP A 216 -1.59 -14.23 14.01
CA ASP A 216 -1.29 -13.33 12.91
C ASP A 216 0.02 -13.78 12.26
N ALA A 217 -0.10 -14.61 11.23
CA ALA A 217 1.01 -15.16 10.49
C ALA A 217 1.13 -14.46 9.14
N VAL A 218 2.17 -13.65 8.99
CA VAL A 218 2.65 -13.20 7.69
C VAL A 218 3.75 -14.12 7.22
N ARG A 219 3.54 -14.73 6.06
CA ARG A 219 4.57 -15.45 5.32
C ARG A 219 5.23 -14.52 4.31
N ILE A 220 6.55 -14.49 4.31
CA ILE A 220 7.34 -13.74 3.34
C ILE A 220 7.80 -14.69 2.24
N LEU A 221 7.51 -14.37 0.98
CA LEU A 221 8.11 -15.02 -0.17
C LEU A 221 9.20 -14.09 -0.68
N GLU A 222 10.46 -14.52 -0.55
CA GLU A 222 11.59 -13.75 -1.06
C GLU A 222 11.55 -13.69 -2.59
N ALA A 223 11.98 -12.55 -3.12
CA ALA A 223 12.17 -12.35 -4.55
C ALA A 223 13.51 -12.90 -5.01
N SER A 224 13.72 -12.92 -6.32
CA SER A 224 15.04 -13.19 -6.91
C SER A 224 16.01 -12.04 -6.60
N ASP A 225 17.30 -12.34 -6.52
CA ASP A 225 18.36 -11.33 -6.31
C ASP A 225 18.52 -10.35 -7.49
N GLU A 226 17.93 -10.68 -8.65
CA GLU A 226 18.03 -9.90 -9.88
C GLU A 226 16.71 -9.26 -10.32
N TRP A 227 15.58 -9.70 -9.74
CA TRP A 227 14.24 -9.30 -10.15
C TRP A 227 13.38 -8.83 -8.98
N SER A 228 12.79 -7.65 -9.15
CA SER A 228 11.92 -7.02 -8.15
C SER A 228 10.45 -7.19 -8.53
N PRO A 229 9.64 -7.94 -7.75
CA PRO A 229 8.22 -8.14 -8.04
C PRO A 229 7.38 -6.89 -7.78
N GLY A 230 6.30 -6.77 -8.54
CA GLY A 230 5.26 -5.74 -8.45
C GLY A 230 3.96 -6.19 -9.09
N GLN A 231 2.93 -5.35 -8.97
CA GLN A 231 1.64 -5.52 -9.66
C GLN A 231 1.07 -6.95 -9.53
N LEU A 232 1.01 -7.46 -8.29
CA LEU A 232 0.56 -8.81 -8.02
C LEU A 232 -0.95 -8.93 -8.23
N VAL A 233 -1.37 -10.09 -8.71
CA VAL A 233 -2.78 -10.50 -8.85
C VAL A 233 -2.94 -11.98 -8.53
N TRP A 234 -4.08 -12.36 -7.93
CA TRP A 234 -4.38 -13.77 -7.69
C TRP A 234 -4.86 -14.48 -8.96
N CYS A 235 -4.19 -15.58 -9.32
CA CYS A 235 -4.59 -16.46 -10.43
C CYS A 235 -5.49 -17.61 -9.95
N SER A 236 -5.26 -18.08 -8.73
CA SER A 236 -6.06 -19.07 -8.02
C SER A 236 -5.84 -18.90 -6.52
N ASN A 237 -6.45 -19.73 -5.67
CA ASN A 237 -6.22 -19.66 -4.22
C ASN A 237 -4.76 -19.92 -3.80
N GLU A 238 -3.95 -20.52 -4.67
CA GLU A 238 -2.58 -20.96 -4.35
C GLU A 238 -1.51 -20.27 -5.21
N HIS A 239 -1.92 -19.52 -6.24
CA HIS A 239 -0.99 -18.93 -7.20
C HIS A 239 -1.22 -17.44 -7.38
N LEU A 240 -0.12 -16.71 -7.33
CA LEU A 240 -0.05 -15.30 -7.71
C LEU A 240 0.66 -15.19 -9.06
N ALA A 241 0.26 -14.19 -9.85
CA ALA A 241 1.07 -13.67 -10.94
C ALA A 241 1.43 -12.21 -10.65
N GLY A 242 2.46 -11.70 -11.32
CA GLY A 242 2.84 -10.31 -11.23
C GLY A 242 3.85 -9.94 -12.31
N VAL A 243 4.27 -8.68 -12.28
CA VAL A 243 5.34 -8.17 -13.13
C VAL A 243 6.61 -8.07 -12.30
N ALA A 244 7.74 -8.50 -12.83
CA ALA A 244 9.04 -8.31 -12.22
C ALA A 244 9.93 -7.44 -13.11
N TRP A 245 10.70 -6.54 -12.49
CA TRP A 245 11.66 -5.68 -13.18
C TRP A 245 13.09 -6.07 -12.83
N TYR A 246 13.94 -6.14 -13.86
CA TYR A 246 15.36 -6.41 -13.69
C TYR A 246 16.06 -5.22 -13.03
N HIS A 247 16.87 -5.47 -11.99
CA HIS A 247 17.51 -4.40 -11.21
C HIS A 247 19.03 -4.52 -11.08
N GLN A 248 19.65 -5.38 -11.89
CA GLN A 248 21.11 -5.49 -11.97
C GLN A 248 21.64 -4.84 -13.25
N PRO A 249 22.88 -4.33 -13.25
CA PRO A 249 23.72 -4.03 -12.09
C PRO A 249 23.24 -2.79 -11.29
N ARG A 250 22.20 -2.09 -11.77
CA ARG A 250 21.67 -0.86 -11.18
C ARG A 250 20.15 -0.76 -11.32
N ARG A 251 19.49 -0.22 -10.30
CA ARG A 251 18.08 0.20 -10.30
C ARG A 251 17.92 1.52 -11.04
N LEU A 252 17.59 1.42 -12.32
CA LEU A 252 17.16 2.57 -13.11
C LEU A 252 15.71 2.92 -12.76
N GLY A 253 15.29 4.18 -12.92
CA GLY A 253 13.93 4.63 -12.57
C GLY A 253 12.79 3.93 -13.33
N ILE A 254 11.74 3.48 -12.62
CA ILE A 254 10.61 2.72 -13.20
C ILE A 254 9.49 3.61 -13.71
N ILE A 255 9.29 4.78 -13.11
CA ILE A 255 8.13 5.65 -13.36
C ILE A 255 8.29 6.36 -14.70
N TYR A 256 9.46 6.94 -14.97
CA TYR A 256 9.67 7.78 -16.17
C TYR A 256 10.52 7.10 -17.25
N CYS A 257 11.03 5.89 -17.00
CA CYS A 257 11.75 5.10 -17.99
C CYS A 257 11.17 3.67 -18.09
N SER A 258 10.32 3.47 -19.09
CA SER A 258 9.67 2.20 -19.39
C SER A 258 10.53 1.22 -20.19
N ASN A 259 11.69 1.66 -20.71
CA ASN A 259 12.62 0.80 -21.46
C ASN A 259 13.50 -0.01 -20.51
N ARG A 260 12.91 -1.00 -19.84
CA ARG A 260 13.58 -1.92 -18.92
C ARG A 260 13.14 -3.35 -19.16
N PRO A 261 14.03 -4.34 -19.05
CA PRO A 261 13.64 -5.74 -19.01
C PRO A 261 12.62 -5.97 -17.89
N SER A 262 11.42 -6.38 -18.28
CA SER A 262 10.37 -6.83 -17.38
C SER A 262 9.86 -8.19 -17.84
N GLN A 263 9.37 -8.98 -16.89
CA GLN A 263 8.77 -10.27 -17.18
C GLN A 263 7.54 -10.49 -16.30
N ILE A 264 6.58 -11.23 -16.85
CA ILE A 264 5.47 -11.77 -16.05
C ILE A 264 5.99 -13.02 -15.37
N PHE A 265 5.71 -13.16 -14.09
CA PHE A 265 6.03 -14.37 -13.34
C PHE A 265 4.77 -14.95 -12.70
N LYS A 266 4.87 -16.23 -12.32
CA LYS A 266 3.89 -16.92 -11.50
C LYS A 266 4.60 -17.49 -10.28
N VAL A 267 3.99 -17.42 -9.11
CA VAL A 267 4.53 -18.01 -7.87
C VAL A 267 3.47 -18.82 -7.16
N ASP A 268 3.86 -20.00 -6.70
CA ASP A 268 3.05 -20.83 -5.80
C ASP A 268 3.25 -20.35 -4.36
N VAL A 269 2.16 -19.94 -3.72
CA VAL A 269 2.16 -19.31 -2.39
C VAL A 269 2.55 -20.29 -1.28
N SER A 270 2.21 -21.57 -1.44
CA SER A 270 2.47 -22.61 -0.44
C SER A 270 3.94 -23.01 -0.39
N SER A 271 4.56 -23.16 -1.57
CA SER A 271 5.93 -23.61 -1.75
C SER A 271 6.92 -22.44 -1.86
N GLY A 272 6.46 -21.25 -2.22
CA GLY A 272 7.30 -20.09 -2.53
C GLY A 272 8.10 -20.24 -3.82
N LYS A 273 7.78 -21.22 -4.67
CA LYS A 273 8.51 -21.48 -5.91
C LYS A 273 7.96 -20.65 -7.05
N TYR A 274 8.85 -19.96 -7.75
CA TYR A 274 8.54 -19.23 -8.98
C TYR A 274 8.49 -20.22 -10.16
N GLY A 275 7.38 -20.19 -10.90
CA GLY A 275 7.24 -20.87 -12.17
C GLY A 275 8.04 -20.16 -13.26
N LYS A 276 8.54 -20.96 -14.21
CA LYS A 276 9.07 -20.44 -15.48
C LYS A 276 7.95 -20.18 -16.46
#